data_AF-A0A1A8J539-F1
#
_entry.id   AF-A0A1A8J539-F1
#
_cell.length_a   1.000
_cell.length_b   1.000
_cell.length_c   1.000
_cell.angle_alpha   90.00
_cell.angle_beta   90.00
_cell.angle_gamma   90.00
#
_symmetry.space_group_name_H-M   'P 1'
#
loop_
_entity.id
_entity.type
_entity.pdbx_description
1 polymer ?
#
loop_
_entity_poly.entity_id
_entity_poly.type
_entity_poly.pdbx_seq_one_letter_code
_entity_poly.pdbx_strand_id
1 'polypeptide(L)'
;MLRLTSGRLGSLLVRRTSVMSASSSRMASHEVSDTADMSRPMYCDRLDIPLPDKPYRDVLTDAEESLKQKEKGPWSQLSREEKIALYRLSFCQTYAEMKKPTGEWKTVIGGIFFFVGFTGLVVWWQRIYVYPPRPRTFDPEWQAKQLQRMLDMRVNPIQGFSAKWDYEKGQWK
;
A
#
# COMPACT_ATOMS: atom_id res chain seq x y z
N MET A 1 -10.15 57.62 -47.61
CA MET A 1 -8.71 57.51 -47.29
C MET A 1 -8.55 56.40 -46.25
N LEU A 2 -7.69 55.41 -46.55
CA LEU A 2 -6.99 54.48 -45.62
C LEU A 2 -7.87 53.52 -44.79
N ARG A 3 -7.59 52.22 -44.61
CA ARG A 3 -6.75 51.19 -45.24
C ARG A 3 -7.23 49.88 -44.58
N LEU A 4 -7.68 48.90 -45.36
CA LEU A 4 -7.95 47.54 -44.89
C LEU A 4 -6.62 46.80 -44.69
N THR A 5 -6.36 46.28 -43.49
CA THR A 5 -5.30 45.29 -43.27
C THR A 5 -5.92 43.93 -43.00
N SER A 6 -5.64 43.01 -43.92
CA SER A 6 -5.97 41.59 -43.88
C SER A 6 -5.20 40.90 -42.75
N GLY A 7 -5.91 40.29 -41.80
CA GLY A 7 -5.36 39.38 -40.80
C GLY A 7 -5.35 37.95 -41.35
N ARG A 8 -4.16 37.39 -41.58
CA ARG A 8 -3.96 35.99 -41.98
C ARG A 8 -4.24 35.05 -40.81
N LEU A 9 -5.18 34.12 -41.02
CA LEU A 9 -5.37 32.91 -40.21
C LEU A 9 -4.23 31.92 -40.50
N GLY A 10 -3.43 31.58 -39.49
CA GLY A 10 -2.45 30.50 -39.53
C GLY A 10 -2.71 29.53 -38.39
N SER A 11 -3.46 28.45 -38.67
CA SER A 11 -3.62 27.31 -37.76
C SER A 11 -2.42 26.39 -37.94
N LEU A 12 -1.63 26.19 -36.88
CA LEU A 12 -0.59 25.16 -36.82
C LEU A 12 -1.05 24.03 -35.90
N LEU A 13 -1.68 23.01 -36.48
CA LEU A 13 -1.93 21.73 -35.81
C LEU A 13 -0.69 20.85 -35.96
N VAL A 14 0.19 20.84 -34.96
CA VAL A 14 1.28 19.87 -34.85
C VAL A 14 0.76 18.66 -34.08
N ARG A 15 0.37 17.60 -34.82
CA ARG A 15 0.01 16.30 -34.28
C ARG A 15 1.29 15.50 -34.01
N ARG A 16 1.77 15.50 -32.76
CA ARG A 16 2.84 14.59 -32.31
C ARG A 16 2.26 13.18 -32.12
N THR A 17 2.67 12.23 -32.95
CA THR A 17 2.43 10.79 -32.73
C THR A 17 3.47 10.26 -31.76
N SER A 18 3.02 9.75 -30.61
CA SER A 18 3.85 9.02 -29.67
C SER A 18 3.95 7.56 -30.11
N VAL A 19 5.13 7.15 -30.56
CA VAL A 19 5.45 5.75 -30.88
C VAL A 19 5.69 5.01 -29.56
N MET A 20 4.79 4.09 -29.21
CA MET A 20 4.98 3.19 -28.08
C MET A 20 5.95 2.08 -28.51
N SER A 21 7.15 2.05 -27.93
CA SER A 21 8.10 0.96 -28.14
C SER A 21 7.64 -0.25 -27.32
N ALA A 22 7.18 -1.30 -27.99
CA ALA A 22 6.80 -2.55 -27.35
C ALA A 22 8.07 -3.30 -26.91
N SER A 23 8.40 -3.25 -25.62
CA SER A 23 9.46 -4.03 -25.02
C SER A 23 9.09 -5.52 -25.09
N SER A 24 9.79 -6.27 -25.93
CA SER A 24 9.71 -7.73 -26.01
C SER A 24 10.19 -8.34 -24.69
N SER A 25 9.25 -8.83 -23.88
CA SER A 25 9.54 -9.64 -22.70
C SER A 25 9.99 -11.02 -23.15
N ARG A 26 11.28 -11.31 -22.99
CA ARG A 26 11.82 -12.67 -23.14
C ARG A 26 11.12 -13.56 -22.11
N MET A 27 10.37 -14.55 -22.59
CA MET A 27 9.81 -15.59 -21.73
C MET A 27 10.97 -16.39 -21.13
N ALA A 28 11.14 -16.29 -19.81
CA ALA A 28 12.00 -17.19 -19.08
C ALA A 28 11.42 -18.60 -19.17
N SER A 29 12.30 -19.58 -19.41
CA SER A 29 11.98 -21.01 -19.41
C SER A 29 11.21 -21.36 -18.14
N HIS A 30 10.02 -21.94 -18.31
CA HIS A 30 9.16 -22.38 -17.22
C HIS A 30 9.68 -23.74 -16.74
N GLU A 31 10.67 -23.75 -15.85
CA GLU A 31 11.01 -24.94 -15.08
C GLU A 31 9.81 -25.21 -14.16
N VAL A 32 9.09 -26.30 -14.44
CA VAL A 32 7.97 -26.75 -13.60
C VAL A 32 8.59 -27.17 -12.27
N SER A 33 8.44 -26.34 -11.25
CA SER A 33 8.78 -26.75 -9.89
C SER A 33 7.82 -27.87 -9.49
N ASP A 34 8.37 -29.03 -9.14
CA ASP A 34 7.58 -30.13 -8.58
C ASP A 34 6.85 -29.62 -7.33
N THR A 35 5.59 -30.03 -7.16
CA THR A 35 4.83 -29.71 -5.96
C THR A 35 5.58 -30.24 -4.74
N ALA A 36 5.96 -29.35 -3.82
CA ALA A 36 6.75 -29.73 -2.66
C ALA A 36 6.04 -30.79 -1.80
N ASP A 37 6.73 -31.90 -1.54
CA ASP A 37 6.28 -32.94 -0.63
C ASP A 37 6.34 -32.43 0.81
N MET A 38 5.18 -32.06 1.35
CA MET A 38 5.04 -31.50 2.70
C MET A 38 5.30 -32.51 3.82
N SER A 39 5.47 -33.81 3.50
CA SER A 39 5.83 -34.84 4.48
C SER A 39 7.33 -34.87 4.81
N ARG A 40 8.16 -34.18 4.01
CA ARG A 40 9.61 -34.11 4.18
C ARG A 40 10.02 -32.75 4.77
N PRO A 41 11.16 -32.67 5.48
CA PRO A 41 11.70 -31.40 5.92
C PRO A 41 11.92 -30.43 4.75
N MET A 42 11.52 -29.17 4.94
CA MET A 42 11.67 -28.10 3.96
C MET A 42 12.72 -27.09 4.42
N TYR A 43 13.49 -26.57 3.47
CA TYR A 43 14.37 -25.44 3.74
C TYR A 43 13.53 -24.19 4.08
N CYS A 44 13.94 -23.42 5.09
CA CYS A 44 13.35 -22.11 5.37
C CYS A 44 14.40 -21.11 5.88
N ASP A 45 14.33 -19.88 5.37
CA ASP A 45 15.07 -18.74 5.90
C ASP A 45 14.26 -18.08 7.02
N ARG A 46 14.59 -18.40 8.28
CA ARG A 46 13.88 -17.89 9.45
C ARG A 46 14.83 -17.35 10.51
N LEU A 47 14.50 -16.21 11.09
CA LEU A 47 15.36 -15.56 12.09
C LEU A 47 15.41 -16.34 13.42
N ASP A 48 14.31 -17.00 13.76
CA ASP A 48 14.13 -17.84 14.95
C ASP A 48 14.73 -19.24 14.80
N ILE A 49 14.93 -19.71 13.57
CA ILE A 49 15.50 -21.03 13.25
C ILE A 49 16.77 -20.80 12.40
N PRO A 50 17.91 -20.45 13.03
CA PRO A 50 19.17 -20.16 12.31
C PRO A 50 19.69 -21.33 11.49
N LEU A 51 19.36 -22.55 11.89
CA LEU A 51 19.85 -23.80 11.31
C LEU A 51 18.62 -24.60 10.86
N PRO A 52 18.23 -24.51 9.57
CA PRO A 52 17.12 -25.28 9.04
C PRO A 52 17.47 -26.77 8.99
N ASP A 53 16.45 -27.63 9.03
CA ASP A 53 16.59 -29.10 9.05
C ASP A 53 17.25 -29.68 7.79
N LYS A 54 17.31 -28.87 6.73
CA LYS A 54 17.76 -29.25 5.39
C LYS A 54 18.60 -28.11 4.80
N PRO A 55 19.68 -28.36 4.04
CA PRO A 55 20.42 -27.32 3.34
C PRO A 55 19.61 -26.71 2.20
N TYR A 56 20.02 -25.52 1.74
CA TYR A 56 19.37 -24.86 0.61
C TYR A 56 19.49 -25.66 -0.70
N ARG A 57 20.68 -26.23 -0.98
CA ARG A 57 20.91 -27.11 -2.13
C ARG A 57 21.00 -28.57 -1.72
N ASP A 58 20.14 -29.40 -2.32
CA ASP A 58 20.16 -30.85 -2.15
C ASP A 58 21.03 -31.56 -3.18
N VAL A 59 20.89 -31.15 -4.45
CA VAL A 59 21.61 -31.73 -5.58
C VAL A 59 22.83 -30.86 -5.82
N LEU A 60 24.01 -31.46 -5.60
CA LEU A 60 25.29 -30.81 -5.79
C LEU A 60 25.82 -31.15 -7.18
N THR A 61 26.45 -30.18 -7.82
CA THR A 61 27.27 -30.41 -9.01
C THR A 61 28.63 -30.99 -8.64
N ASP A 62 29.33 -31.65 -9.57
CA ASP A 62 30.67 -32.23 -9.34
C ASP A 62 31.65 -31.24 -8.69
N ALA A 63 31.58 -29.98 -9.09
CA ALA A 63 32.40 -28.90 -8.52
C ALA A 63 32.02 -28.62 -7.06
N GLU A 64 30.74 -28.56 -6.73
CA GLU A 64 30.24 -28.35 -5.37
C GLU A 64 30.52 -29.57 -4.47
N GLU A 65 30.44 -30.79 -5.01
CA GLU A 65 30.85 -32.01 -4.31
C GLU A 65 32.35 -31.98 -3.98
N SER A 66 33.19 -31.58 -4.94
CA SER A 66 34.63 -31.42 -4.70
C SER A 66 34.92 -30.38 -3.60
N LEU A 67 34.13 -29.30 -3.55
CA LEU A 67 34.20 -28.29 -2.51
C LEU A 67 33.75 -28.84 -1.15
N LYS A 68 32.71 -29.68 -1.11
CA LYS A 68 32.28 -30.40 0.10
C LYS A 68 33.33 -31.40 0.59
N GLN A 69 34.14 -31.99 -0.28
CA GLN A 69 35.27 -32.82 0.15
C GLN A 69 36.39 -31.94 0.76
N LYS A 70 36.68 -30.78 0.18
CA LYS A 70 37.63 -29.81 0.76
C LYS A 70 37.17 -29.27 2.11
N GLU A 71 35.86 -29.10 2.33
CA GLU A 71 35.26 -28.62 3.59
C GLU A 71 35.64 -29.49 4.80
N LYS A 72 35.89 -30.79 4.58
CA LYS A 72 36.31 -31.75 5.63
C LYS A 72 37.74 -31.50 6.16
N GLY A 73 38.55 -30.75 5.41
CA GLY A 73 39.91 -30.37 5.79
C GLY A 73 39.98 -29.11 6.65
N PRO A 74 41.19 -28.56 6.89
CA PRO A 74 41.36 -27.33 7.66
C PRO A 74 40.88 -26.11 6.88
N TRP A 75 39.98 -25.32 7.49
CA TRP A 75 39.36 -24.13 6.86
C TRP A 75 40.34 -22.95 6.66
N SER A 76 41.57 -23.05 7.14
CA SER A 76 42.64 -22.12 6.82
C SER A 76 43.11 -22.23 5.36
N GLN A 77 42.92 -23.39 4.73
CA GLN A 77 43.29 -23.63 3.32
C GLN A 77 42.19 -23.21 2.33
N LEU A 78 40.98 -22.94 2.82
CA LEU A 78 39.86 -22.48 1.99
C LEU A 78 40.00 -20.99 1.67
N SER A 79 39.84 -20.65 0.39
CA SER A 79 39.76 -19.26 -0.05
C SER A 79 38.50 -18.57 0.50
N ARG A 80 38.48 -17.24 0.47
CA ARG A 80 37.31 -16.47 0.90
C ARG A 80 36.07 -16.80 0.06
N GLU A 81 36.27 -17.01 -1.25
CA GLU A 81 35.20 -17.33 -2.18
C GLU A 81 34.65 -18.74 -1.96
N GLU A 82 35.53 -19.71 -1.68
CA GLU A 82 35.14 -21.09 -1.33
C GLU A 82 34.27 -21.11 -0.05
N LYS A 83 34.61 -20.28 0.96
CA LYS A 83 33.79 -20.14 2.17
C LYS A 83 32.42 -19.54 1.89
N ILE A 84 32.34 -18.53 1.02
CA ILE A 84 31.06 -17.92 0.61
C ILE A 84 30.23 -18.92 -0.21
N ALA A 85 30.86 -19.70 -1.08
CA ALA A 85 30.19 -20.75 -1.84
C ALA A 85 29.61 -21.83 -0.91
N LEU A 86 30.38 -22.33 0.07
CA LEU A 86 29.88 -23.25 1.09
C LEU A 86 28.69 -22.68 1.88
N TYR A 87 28.73 -21.38 2.19
CA TYR A 87 27.60 -20.70 2.83
C TYR A 87 26.36 -20.71 1.93
N ARG A 88 26.49 -20.34 0.65
CA ARG A 88 25.37 -20.31 -0.30
C ARG A 88 24.84 -21.69 -0.70
N LEU A 89 25.62 -22.76 -0.50
CA LEU A 89 25.14 -24.14 -0.62
C LEU A 89 24.22 -24.52 0.55
N SER A 90 24.56 -24.04 1.74
CA SER A 90 23.84 -24.39 2.97
C SER A 90 22.65 -23.46 3.21
N PHE A 91 22.78 -22.17 2.88
CA PHE A 91 21.79 -21.13 3.13
C PHE A 91 21.50 -20.30 1.88
N CYS A 92 20.23 -19.99 1.63
CA CYS A 92 19.80 -19.13 0.53
C CYS A 92 20.14 -17.66 0.82
N GLN A 93 19.68 -17.15 1.97
CA GLN A 93 19.81 -15.74 2.34
C GLN A 93 20.70 -15.55 3.56
N THR A 94 21.41 -14.42 3.59
CA THR A 94 22.09 -13.97 4.82
C THR A 94 21.11 -13.31 5.79
N TYR A 95 21.46 -13.27 7.08
CA TYR A 95 20.69 -12.52 8.08
C TYR A 95 20.45 -11.04 7.70
N ALA A 96 21.39 -10.42 6.99
CA ALA A 96 21.24 -9.05 6.50
C ALA A 96 20.23 -8.96 5.35
N GLU A 97 20.22 -9.93 4.44
CA GLU A 97 19.25 -10.02 3.34
C GLU A 97 17.84 -10.28 3.87
N MET A 98 17.70 -11.20 4.84
CA MET A 98 16.41 -11.51 5.47
C MET A 98 15.83 -10.34 6.26
N LYS A 99 16.67 -9.52 6.90
CA LYS A 99 16.25 -8.34 7.67
C LYS A 99 16.04 -7.09 6.80
N LYS A 100 16.27 -7.19 5.49
CA LYS A 100 16.16 -6.02 4.60
C LYS A 100 14.71 -5.51 4.61
N PRO A 101 14.47 -4.25 5.01
CA PRO A 101 13.12 -3.72 5.05
C PRO A 101 12.54 -3.56 3.64
N THR A 102 11.26 -3.85 3.47
CA THR A 102 10.53 -3.65 2.22
C THR A 102 9.76 -2.32 2.23
N GLY A 103 9.51 -1.78 1.03
CA GLY A 103 8.72 -0.54 0.84
C GLY A 103 7.21 -0.77 0.77
N GLU A 104 6.75 -2.00 1.01
CA GLU A 104 5.36 -2.44 0.77
C GLU A 104 4.32 -1.66 1.58
N TRP A 105 4.70 -1.18 2.76
CA TRP A 105 3.83 -0.35 3.59
C TRP A 105 3.34 0.90 2.84
N LYS A 106 4.14 1.45 1.91
CA LYS A 106 3.74 2.61 1.10
C LYS A 106 2.63 2.24 0.14
N THR A 107 2.71 1.07 -0.47
CA THR A 107 1.67 0.54 -1.38
C THR A 107 0.39 0.23 -0.60
N VAL A 108 0.50 -0.36 0.59
CA VAL A 108 -0.64 -0.62 1.47
C VAL A 108 -1.35 0.68 1.86
N ILE A 109 -0.60 1.67 2.36
CA ILE A 109 -1.16 2.97 2.75
C ILE A 109 -1.75 3.70 1.53
N GLY A 110 -1.07 3.68 0.39
CA GLY A 110 -1.57 4.25 -0.86
C GLY A 110 -2.90 3.63 -1.30
N GLY A 111 -3.00 2.29 -1.23
CA GLY A 111 -4.24 1.57 -1.52
C GLY A 111 -5.38 1.95 -0.58
N ILE A 112 -5.11 2.03 0.73
CA ILE A 112 -6.12 2.45 1.72
C ILE A 112 -6.67 3.85 1.38
N PHE A 113 -5.81 4.84 1.16
CA PHE A 113 -6.26 6.19 0.85
C PHE A 113 -6.98 6.29 -0.50
N PHE A 114 -6.57 5.51 -1.48
CA PHE A 114 -7.26 5.42 -2.77
C PHE A 114 -8.72 4.96 -2.58
N PHE A 115 -8.95 3.87 -1.83
CA PHE A 115 -10.30 3.36 -1.61
C PHE A 115 -11.13 4.24 -0.68
N VAL A 116 -10.53 4.88 0.33
CA VAL A 116 -11.22 5.88 1.15
C VAL A 116 -11.65 7.08 0.30
N GLY A 117 -10.76 7.59 -0.55
CA GLY A 117 -11.07 8.67 -1.49
C GLY A 117 -12.18 8.29 -2.47
N PHE A 118 -12.09 7.09 -3.05
CA PHE A 118 -13.12 6.56 -3.95
C PHE A 118 -14.48 6.41 -3.25
N THR A 119 -14.50 5.91 -2.02
CA THR A 119 -15.72 5.81 -1.21
C THR A 119 -16.34 7.19 -0.97
N GLY A 120 -15.51 8.22 -0.72
CA GLY A 120 -15.97 9.60 -0.62
C GLY A 120 -16.68 10.10 -1.87
N LEU A 121 -16.19 9.74 -3.07
CA LEU A 121 -16.85 10.07 -4.34
C LEU A 121 -18.21 9.38 -4.49
N VAL A 122 -18.33 8.11 -4.06
CA VAL A 122 -19.59 7.36 -4.08
C VAL A 122 -20.61 8.02 -3.14
N VAL A 123 -20.21 8.38 -1.92
CA VAL A 123 -21.09 9.07 -0.96
C VAL A 123 -21.53 10.44 -1.48
N TRP A 124 -20.62 11.18 -2.12
CA TRP A 124 -20.96 12.46 -2.76
C TRP A 124 -21.99 12.28 -3.89
N TRP A 125 -21.81 11.27 -4.75
CA TRP A 125 -22.78 10.94 -5.79
C TRP A 125 -24.15 10.57 -5.21
N GLN A 126 -24.19 9.72 -4.17
CA GLN A 126 -25.44 9.39 -3.47
C GLN A 126 -26.13 10.63 -2.91
N ARG A 127 -25.35 11.59 -2.37
CA ARG A 127 -25.88 12.83 -1.79
C ARG A 127 -26.60 13.72 -2.79
N ILE A 128 -26.19 13.70 -4.06
CA ILE A 128 -26.76 14.53 -5.14
C ILE A 128 -27.94 13.82 -5.81
N TYR A 129 -27.80 12.52 -6.10
CA TYR A 129 -28.73 11.82 -6.99
C TYR A 129 -29.67 10.83 -6.30
N VAL A 130 -29.33 10.37 -5.09
CA VAL A 130 -30.07 9.28 -4.42
C VAL A 130 -30.84 9.79 -3.20
N TYR A 131 -30.23 10.66 -2.37
CA TYR A 131 -30.86 11.07 -1.11
C TYR A 131 -32.01 12.07 -1.32
N PRO A 132 -33.14 11.89 -0.61
CA PRO A 132 -34.26 12.81 -0.68
C PRO A 132 -33.90 14.19 -0.07
N PRO A 133 -34.70 15.23 -0.34
CA PRO A 133 -34.53 16.52 0.33
C PRO A 133 -34.61 16.35 1.85
N ARG A 134 -33.81 17.15 2.57
CA ARG A 134 -33.83 17.15 4.02
C ARG A 134 -35.21 17.58 4.52
N PRO A 135 -35.73 17.00 5.62
CA PRO A 135 -37.03 17.41 6.13
C PRO A 135 -36.97 18.86 6.62
N ARG A 136 -38.10 19.57 6.50
CA ARG A 136 -38.28 20.97 6.90
C ARG A 136 -37.81 21.29 8.33
N THR A 137 -37.80 20.30 9.22
CA THR A 137 -37.32 20.48 10.60
C THR A 137 -35.83 20.83 10.71
N PHE A 138 -35.05 20.63 9.64
CA PHE A 138 -33.65 21.05 9.55
C PHE A 138 -33.48 22.46 8.97
N ASP A 139 -34.56 23.16 8.63
CA ASP A 139 -34.47 24.56 8.21
C ASP A 139 -34.00 25.43 9.38
N PRO A 140 -33.15 26.44 9.15
CA PRO A 140 -32.54 27.23 10.22
C PRO A 140 -33.55 27.88 11.18
N GLU A 141 -34.68 28.38 10.64
CA GLU A 141 -35.75 28.98 11.45
C GLU A 141 -36.43 27.94 12.35
N TRP A 142 -36.71 26.75 11.82
CA TRP A 142 -37.31 25.67 12.61
C TRP A 142 -36.34 25.20 13.69
N GLN A 143 -35.06 25.04 13.36
CA GLN A 143 -34.03 24.68 14.32
C GLN A 143 -33.90 25.72 15.44
N ALA A 144 -33.95 27.02 15.11
CA ALA A 144 -33.93 28.08 16.11
C ALA A 144 -35.16 28.05 17.03
N LYS A 145 -36.37 27.88 16.48
CA LYS A 145 -37.60 27.73 17.28
C LYS A 145 -37.57 26.47 18.15
N GLN A 146 -37.05 25.37 17.61
CA GLN A 146 -36.90 24.11 18.35
C GLN A 146 -35.87 24.24 19.46
N LEU A 147 -34.74 24.92 19.20
CA LEU A 147 -33.73 25.25 20.21
C LEU A 147 -34.35 26.08 21.33
N GLN A 148 -35.06 27.17 21.01
CA GLN A 148 -35.72 28.00 22.01
C GLN A 148 -36.69 27.18 22.86
N ARG A 149 -37.56 26.38 22.21
CA ARG A 149 -38.50 25.51 22.91
C ARG A 149 -37.78 24.50 23.83
N MET A 150 -36.65 23.94 23.41
CA MET A 150 -35.87 23.02 24.25
C MET A 150 -35.27 23.71 25.48
N LEU A 151 -34.85 24.96 25.34
CA LEU A 151 -34.37 25.78 26.46
C LEU A 151 -35.53 26.14 27.40
N ASP A 152 -36.67 26.55 26.85
CA ASP A 152 -37.88 26.89 27.61
C ASP A 152 -38.39 25.70 28.44
N MET A 153 -38.36 24.50 27.85
CA MET A 153 -38.72 23.24 28.52
C MET A 153 -37.60 22.69 29.41
N ARG A 154 -36.46 23.38 29.51
CA ARG A 154 -35.30 22.98 30.30
C ARG A 154 -34.82 21.55 30.02
N VAL A 155 -34.65 21.19 28.75
CA VAL A 155 -34.21 19.85 28.35
C VAL A 155 -32.81 19.54 28.91
N ASN A 156 -32.74 18.49 29.73
CA ASN A 156 -31.51 18.03 30.39
C ASN A 156 -30.75 19.16 31.13
N PRO A 157 -31.33 19.69 32.23
CA PRO A 157 -30.88 20.94 32.85
C PRO A 157 -29.72 20.79 33.84
N ILE A 158 -29.34 19.56 34.22
CA ILE A 158 -28.32 19.33 35.26
C ILE A 158 -26.92 19.31 34.65
N GLN A 159 -26.71 18.53 33.59
CA GLN A 159 -25.39 18.34 32.96
C GLN A 159 -25.41 18.52 31.44
N GLY A 160 -26.58 18.39 30.82
CA GLY A 160 -26.70 18.33 29.36
C GLY A 160 -26.93 19.68 28.70
N PHE A 161 -27.97 19.74 27.88
CA PHE A 161 -28.21 20.82 26.93
C PHE A 161 -28.52 22.15 27.62
N SER A 162 -29.64 22.21 28.36
CA SER A 162 -30.07 23.40 29.08
C SER A 162 -29.12 23.82 30.20
N ALA A 163 -28.31 22.90 30.74
CA ALA A 163 -27.29 23.22 31.74
C ALA A 163 -26.23 24.20 31.20
N LYS A 164 -25.98 24.17 29.89
CA LYS A 164 -24.99 25.01 29.17
C LYS A 164 -25.54 26.35 28.70
N TRP A 165 -26.81 26.66 28.99
CA TRP A 165 -27.42 27.94 28.64
C TRP A 165 -27.51 28.84 29.87
N ASP A 166 -27.09 30.10 29.73
CA ASP A 166 -27.23 31.14 30.74
C ASP A 166 -28.59 31.83 30.56
N TYR A 167 -29.55 31.46 31.40
CA TYR A 167 -30.90 32.02 31.35
C TYR A 167 -30.96 33.48 31.83
N GLU A 168 -29.98 33.95 32.61
CA GLU A 168 -29.95 35.34 33.07
C GLU A 168 -29.45 36.27 31.96
N LYS A 169 -28.45 35.82 31.21
CA LYS A 169 -27.83 36.61 30.13
C LYS A 169 -28.40 36.32 28.73
N GLY A 170 -29.21 35.28 28.58
CA GLY A 170 -29.80 34.88 27.30
C GLY A 170 -28.74 34.45 26.27
N GLN A 171 -27.69 33.77 26.71
CA GLN A 171 -26.59 33.31 25.86
C GLN A 171 -26.07 31.93 26.31
N TRP A 172 -25.28 31.27 25.47
CA TRP A 172 -24.56 30.05 25.88
C TRP A 172 -23.51 30.41 26.95
N LYS A 173 -23.40 29.57 27.98
CA LYS A 173 -22.40 29.69 29.05
C LYS A 173 -20.99 29.48 28.53
#